data_AF-A0A367JV63-F1
#
_entry.id   AF-A0A367JV63-F1
#
_cell.length_a   1.000
_cell.length_b   1.000
_cell.length_c   1.000
_cell.angle_alpha   90.00
_cell.angle_beta   90.00
_cell.angle_gamma   90.00
#
_symmetry.space_group_name_H-M   'P 1'
#
loop_
_entity.id
_entity.type
_entity.pdbx_description
1 polymer ?
#
loop_
_entity_poly.entity_id
_entity_poly.type
_entity_poly.pdbx_seq_one_letter_code
_entity_poly.pdbx_strand_id
1 'polypeptide(L)'
;MIDAGNGIDIIIPPNILSNAKGLAIFTVLKAGFLFSGRAGSGLVVARLPDGSWSAPSAIMTGGMGFGGQVGAELTDFIMVLNTTAAVKSFMDHGSITLGGNISVAAGPI
;
A
#
# COMPACT_ATOMS: atom_id res chain seq x y z
N MET A 1 28.02 15.89 -21.19
CA MET A 1 27.14 14.71 -21.13
C MET A 1 26.35 14.85 -19.85
N ILE A 2 25.05 15.00 -19.97
CA ILE A 2 24.14 15.36 -18.87
C ILE A 2 23.74 14.04 -18.23
N ASP A 3 24.05 13.85 -16.95
CA ASP A 3 23.56 12.70 -16.18
C ASP A 3 22.08 12.92 -15.87
N ALA A 4 21.22 12.09 -16.48
CA ALA A 4 19.77 12.16 -16.36
C ALA A 4 19.22 11.22 -15.27
N GLY A 5 20.05 10.67 -14.37
CA GLY A 5 19.63 9.63 -13.41
C GLY A 5 19.35 10.09 -11.97
N ASN A 6 19.99 11.13 -11.46
CA ASN A 6 20.16 11.27 -10.01
C ASN A 6 19.10 12.06 -9.22
N GLY A 7 17.92 12.33 -9.78
CA GLY A 7 16.88 13.13 -9.11
C GLY A 7 15.80 12.33 -8.36
N ILE A 8 15.53 11.09 -8.77
CA ILE A 8 14.36 10.31 -8.34
C ILE A 8 14.67 8.86 -7.95
N ASP A 9 15.87 8.35 -8.27
CA ASP A 9 16.35 7.00 -7.92
C ASP A 9 16.67 6.80 -6.42
N ILE A 10 16.31 7.77 -5.58
CA ILE A 10 16.62 7.79 -4.14
C ILE A 10 15.42 7.36 -3.27
N ILE A 11 14.19 7.39 -3.79
CA ILE A 11 12.98 7.23 -2.95
C ILE A 11 12.59 5.75 -2.76
N ILE A 12 12.85 4.89 -3.75
CA ILE A 12 12.69 3.43 -3.61
C ILE A 12 13.86 2.73 -4.32
N PRO A 13 14.68 1.94 -3.62
CA PRO A 13 15.81 1.24 -4.22
C PRO A 13 15.38 0.36 -5.41
N PRO A 14 16.05 0.43 -6.58
CA PRO A 14 15.65 -0.31 -7.79
C PRO A 14 15.58 -1.83 -7.60
N ASN A 15 16.40 -2.37 -6.68
CA ASN A 15 16.43 -3.79 -6.34
C ASN A 15 15.16 -4.29 -5.60
N ILE A 16 14.44 -3.37 -4.94
CA ILE A 16 13.17 -3.68 -4.28
C ILE A 16 12.05 -3.78 -5.33
N LEU A 17 12.08 -2.90 -6.33
CA LEU A 17 11.12 -2.91 -7.44
C LEU A 17 11.34 -4.08 -8.41
N SER A 18 12.60 -4.49 -8.64
CA SER A 18 12.91 -5.57 -9.58
C SER A 18 12.33 -6.93 -9.16
N ASN A 19 12.26 -7.18 -7.85
CA ASN A 19 11.73 -8.42 -7.26
C ASN A 19 10.24 -8.34 -6.92
N ALA A 20 9.62 -7.16 -7.03
CA ALA A 20 8.21 -6.98 -6.73
C ALA A 20 7.33 -7.87 -7.62
N LYS A 21 6.33 -8.48 -7.00
CA LYS A 21 5.22 -9.21 -7.63
C LYS A 21 3.95 -8.36 -7.68
N GLY A 22 3.90 -7.27 -6.93
CA GLY A 22 2.85 -6.27 -7.02
C GLY A 22 3.26 -4.97 -6.35
N LEU A 23 2.59 -3.87 -6.72
CA LEU A 23 2.74 -2.56 -6.12
C LEU A 23 1.36 -2.00 -5.84
N ALA A 24 1.13 -1.50 -4.63
CA ALA A 24 -0.05 -0.72 -4.29
C ALA A 24 0.36 0.69 -3.88
N ILE A 25 -0.24 1.69 -4.50
CA ILE A 25 0.03 3.11 -4.29
C ILE A 25 -1.28 3.76 -3.92
N PHE A 26 -1.37 4.33 -2.72
CA PHE A 26 -2.62 4.86 -2.21
C PHE A 26 -2.40 5.95 -1.18
N THR A 27 -3.36 6.86 -1.10
CA THR A 27 -3.39 7.94 -0.13
C THR A 27 -4.44 7.61 0.93
N VAL A 28 -4.10 7.82 2.20
CA VAL A 28 -5.00 7.58 3.34
C VAL A 28 -5.14 8.86 4.14
N LEU A 29 -6.38 9.27 4.36
CA LEU A 29 -6.74 10.24 5.38
C LEU A 29 -6.97 9.50 6.69
N LYS A 30 -6.26 9.89 7.74
CA LYS A 30 -6.52 9.50 9.12
C LYS A 30 -7.06 10.72 9.85
N ALA A 31 -8.09 10.55 10.65
CA ALA A 31 -8.57 11.61 11.54
C ALA A 31 -9.01 10.99 12.86
N GLY A 32 -8.68 11.63 13.97
CA GLY A 32 -9.02 11.08 15.27
C GLY A 32 -8.74 11.98 16.46
N PHE A 33 -9.32 11.55 17.58
CA PHE A 33 -8.95 11.94 18.94
C PHE A 33 -8.75 10.68 19.81
N LEU A 34 -9.74 10.32 20.63
CA LEU A 34 -9.78 9.06 21.40
C LEU A 34 -10.08 7.84 20.52
N PHE A 35 -10.91 8.05 19.49
CA PHE A 35 -11.16 7.12 18.40
C PHE A 35 -10.61 7.73 17.12
N SER A 36 -10.10 6.89 16.22
CA SER A 36 -9.58 7.29 14.92
C SER A 36 -10.27 6.52 13.81
N GLY A 37 -10.60 7.23 12.74
CA GLY A 37 -11.06 6.69 11.47
C GLY A 37 -9.98 6.89 10.42
N ARG A 38 -9.92 5.97 9.46
CA ARG A 38 -9.17 6.17 8.23
C ARG A 38 -9.95 5.73 7.02
N ALA A 39 -9.74 6.45 5.93
CA ALA A 39 -10.23 6.10 4.61
C ALA A 39 -9.20 6.52 3.56
N GLY A 40 -9.07 5.73 2.52
CA GLY A 40 -8.09 5.99 1.48
C GLY A 40 -8.44 5.26 0.19
N SER A 41 -7.81 5.69 -0.88
CA SER A 41 -7.97 5.07 -2.19
C SER A 41 -6.68 5.15 -2.98
N GLY A 42 -6.57 4.32 -3.99
CA GLY A 42 -5.41 4.30 -4.86
C GLY A 42 -5.49 3.22 -5.91
N LEU A 43 -4.33 2.79 -6.38
CA LEU A 43 -4.18 1.83 -7.45
C LEU A 43 -3.28 0.68 -7.03
N VAL A 44 -3.56 -0.51 -7.55
CA VAL A 44 -2.70 -1.68 -7.46
C VAL A 44 -2.36 -2.20 -8.86
N VAL A 45 -1.13 -2.65 -9.03
CA VAL A 45 -0.64 -3.37 -10.21
C VAL A 45 0.02 -4.67 -9.77
N ALA A 46 -0.25 -5.76 -10.48
CA ALA A 46 0.31 -7.08 -10.21
C ALA A 46 1.22 -7.51 -11.35
N ARG A 47 2.25 -8.30 -11.03
CA ARG A 47 3.11 -8.92 -12.02
C ARG A 47 2.51 -10.27 -12.40
N LEU A 48 2.26 -10.44 -13.70
CA LEU A 48 1.67 -11.63 -14.29
C LEU A 48 2.70 -12.77 -14.39
N PRO A 49 2.26 -14.03 -14.61
CA PRO A 49 3.17 -15.17 -14.74
C PRO A 49 4.18 -15.05 -15.88
N ASP A 50 3.83 -14.31 -16.94
CA ASP A 50 4.72 -13.99 -18.07
C ASP A 50 5.73 -12.87 -17.77
N GLY A 51 5.71 -12.31 -16.54
CA GLY A 51 6.59 -11.25 -16.09
C GLY A 51 6.13 -9.84 -16.45
N SER A 52 5.05 -9.69 -17.23
CA SER A 52 4.44 -8.40 -17.56
C SER A 52 3.64 -7.84 -16.38
N TRP A 53 3.27 -6.57 -16.45
CA TRP A 53 2.41 -5.92 -15.45
C TRP A 53 0.95 -5.96 -15.91
N SER A 54 0.05 -6.21 -14.96
CA SER A 54 -1.39 -6.08 -15.18
C SER A 54 -1.78 -4.62 -15.44
N ALA A 55 -2.98 -4.42 -16.00
CA ALA A 55 -3.62 -3.11 -15.93
C ALA A 55 -3.78 -2.66 -14.45
N PRO A 56 -3.72 -1.35 -14.17
CA PRO A 56 -3.97 -0.83 -12.83
C PRO A 56 -5.42 -1.08 -12.43
N SER A 57 -5.62 -1.46 -11.17
CA SER A 57 -6.94 -1.65 -10.57
C SER A 57 -7.13 -0.70 -9.39
N ALA A 58 -8.32 -0.11 -9.27
CA ALA A 58 -8.65 0.76 -8.16
C ALA A 58 -8.80 -0.04 -6.86
N ILE A 59 -8.26 0.52 -5.78
CA ILE A 59 -8.38 -0.02 -4.43
C ILE A 59 -8.91 1.04 -3.49
N MET A 60 -9.57 0.57 -2.45
CA MET A 60 -10.04 1.38 -1.34
C MET A 60 -9.57 0.73 -0.05
N THR A 61 -9.17 1.56 0.92
CA THR A 61 -8.83 1.13 2.27
C THR A 61 -9.65 1.92 3.27
N GLY A 62 -10.04 1.26 4.34
CA GLY A 62 -10.83 1.85 5.41
C GLY A 62 -10.55 1.12 6.71
N GLY A 63 -10.72 1.82 7.82
CA GLY A 63 -10.52 1.23 9.13
C GLY A 63 -10.89 2.20 10.24
N MET A 64 -11.13 1.64 11.41
CA MET A 64 -11.31 2.39 12.64
C MET A 64 -10.36 1.84 13.70
N GLY A 65 -9.97 2.68 14.62
CA GLY A 65 -9.04 2.35 15.69
C GLY A 65 -9.24 3.23 16.91
N PHE A 66 -8.48 2.90 17.94
CA PHE A 66 -8.41 3.63 19.21
C PHE A 66 -6.94 3.99 19.42
N GLY A 67 -6.66 5.26 19.72
CA GLY A 67 -5.30 5.78 19.85
C GLY A 67 -5.22 7.28 19.61
N GLY A 68 -4.34 7.96 20.37
CA GLY A 68 -4.24 9.42 20.40
C GLY A 68 -3.57 10.01 19.17
N GLN A 69 -4.31 10.17 18.09
CA GLN A 69 -4.06 11.28 17.17
C GLN A 69 -4.98 12.43 17.58
N VAL A 70 -4.57 13.69 17.38
CA VAL A 70 -5.46 14.84 17.54
C VAL A 70 -5.43 15.60 16.23
N GLY A 71 -6.53 15.55 15.48
CA GLY A 71 -6.62 16.21 14.18
C GLY A 71 -6.67 15.21 13.02
N ALA A 72 -6.20 15.66 11.86
CA ALA A 72 -6.23 14.90 10.62
C ALA A 72 -4.85 14.87 9.95
N GLU A 73 -4.50 13.73 9.37
CA GLU A 73 -3.24 13.47 8.68
C GLU A 73 -3.54 12.80 7.33
N LEU A 74 -2.99 13.34 6.26
CA LEU A 74 -3.02 12.72 4.94
C LEU A 74 -1.66 12.07 4.69
N THR A 75 -1.64 10.75 4.46
CA THR A 75 -0.40 9.98 4.26
C THR A 75 -0.43 9.27 2.91
N ASP A 76 0.64 9.37 2.13
CA ASP A 76 0.85 8.58 0.92
C ASP A 76 1.64 7.30 1.23
N PHE A 77 1.20 6.18 0.67
CA PHE A 77 1.81 4.86 0.86
C PHE A 77 2.20 4.24 -0.47
N ILE A 78 3.36 3.58 -0.48
CA ILE A 78 3.79 2.66 -1.52
C ILE A 78 4.08 1.32 -0.86
N MET A 79 3.26 0.33 -1.17
CA MET A 79 3.39 -1.04 -0.67
C MET A 79 3.97 -1.94 -1.75
N VAL A 80 5.10 -2.57 -1.43
CA VAL A 80 5.77 -3.52 -2.32
C VAL A 80 5.42 -4.95 -1.91
N LEU A 81 4.79 -5.68 -2.82
CA LEU A 81 4.32 -7.05 -2.61
C LEU A 81 5.32 -8.00 -3.27
N ASN A 82 6.15 -8.68 -2.48
CA ASN A 82 7.26 -9.48 -3.02
C ASN A 82 6.90 -10.93 -3.36
N THR A 83 5.67 -11.38 -3.11
CA THR A 83 5.21 -12.73 -3.46
C THR A 83 3.84 -12.69 -4.11
N THR A 84 3.55 -13.62 -5.02
CA THR A 84 2.22 -13.76 -5.64
C THR A 84 1.14 -14.02 -4.58
N ALA A 85 1.48 -14.73 -3.50
CA ALA A 85 0.59 -14.92 -2.36
C ALA A 85 0.26 -13.60 -1.66
N ALA A 86 1.23 -12.72 -1.44
CA ALA A 86 0.99 -11.39 -0.86
C ALA A 86 0.08 -10.53 -1.75
N VAL A 87 0.26 -10.61 -3.07
CA VAL A 87 -0.63 -9.94 -4.04
C VAL A 87 -2.05 -10.46 -3.94
N LYS A 88 -2.20 -11.79 -3.94
CA LYS A 88 -3.52 -12.42 -3.82
C LYS A 88 -4.20 -12.06 -2.49
N SER A 89 -3.51 -12.18 -1.36
CA SER A 89 -4.07 -11.82 -0.05
C SER A 89 -4.50 -10.35 0.02
N PHE A 90 -3.73 -9.45 -0.59
CA PHE A 90 -4.08 -8.02 -0.66
C PHE A 90 -5.34 -7.77 -1.48
N MET A 91 -5.48 -8.43 -2.64
CA MET A 91 -6.63 -8.26 -3.53
C MET A 91 -7.90 -8.93 -2.98
N ASP A 92 -7.78 -10.11 -2.38
CA ASP A 92 -8.94 -10.92 -2.00
C ASP A 92 -9.70 -10.35 -0.77
N HIS A 93 -9.00 -9.67 0.15
CA HIS A 93 -9.58 -9.32 1.47
C HIS A 93 -9.49 -7.83 1.81
N GLY A 94 -8.85 -7.02 0.94
CA GLY A 94 -8.56 -5.62 1.20
C GLY A 94 -7.59 -5.43 2.38
N SER A 95 -6.97 -4.25 2.46
CA SER A 95 -6.16 -3.90 3.64
C SER A 95 -7.08 -3.35 4.74
N ILE A 96 -7.43 -4.21 5.70
CA ILE A 96 -8.07 -3.81 6.95
C ILE A 96 -6.98 -3.71 8.00
N THR A 97 -6.62 -2.49 8.37
CA THR A 97 -5.68 -2.27 9.47
C THR A 97 -6.47 -1.90 10.74
N LEU A 98 -6.14 -2.54 11.86
CA LEU A 98 -6.89 -2.50 13.10
C LEU A 98 -5.92 -2.08 14.22
N GLY A 99 -6.05 -0.85 14.69
CA GLY A 99 -5.14 -0.27 15.69
C GLY A 99 -3.87 0.36 15.10
N GLY A 100 -3.19 1.16 15.93
CA GLY A 100 -2.25 2.22 15.55
C GLY A 100 -1.06 1.87 14.65
N ASN A 101 -0.70 0.59 14.47
CA ASN A 101 0.33 0.13 13.52
C ASN A 101 0.16 -1.36 13.13
N ILE A 102 -0.99 -1.99 13.40
CA ILE A 102 -1.19 -3.43 13.19
C ILE A 102 -2.08 -3.62 11.97
N SER A 103 -1.47 -4.07 10.86
CA SER A 103 -2.19 -4.55 9.69
C SER A 103 -2.35 -6.05 9.82
N VAL A 104 -3.59 -6.52 10.01
CA VAL A 104 -3.89 -7.95 10.02
C VAL A 104 -4.36 -8.32 8.61
N ALA A 105 -3.55 -9.07 7.89
CA ALA A 105 -4.03 -9.85 6.76
C ALA A 105 -4.54 -11.18 7.33
N ALA A 106 -5.83 -11.28 7.62
CA ALA A 106 -6.45 -12.53 8.02
C ALA A 106 -6.75 -13.34 6.74
N GLY A 107 -5.96 -14.37 6.47
CA GLY A 107 -6.26 -15.31 5.38
C GLY A 107 -7.41 -16.24 5.77
N PRO A 108 -8.24 -16.69 4.81
CA PRO A 108 -9.16 -17.79 5.05
C PRO A 108 -8.35 -19.06 5.36
N ILE A 109 -8.90 -19.92 6.23
CA ILE A 109 -8.44 -21.31 6.40
C ILE A 109 -8.71 -22.13 5.13
#